data_AF-A0A257CF02-F1
#
_entry.id   AF-A0A257CF02-F1
#
_cell.length_a   1.000
_cell.length_b   1.000
_cell.length_c   1.000
_cell.angle_alpha   90.00
_cell.angle_beta   90.00
_cell.angle_gamma   90.00
#
_symmetry.space_group_name_H-M   'P 1'
#
loop_
_entity.id
_entity.type
_entity.pdbx_description
1 polymer ?
#
loop_
_entity_poly.entity_id
_entity_poly.type
_entity_poly.pdbx_seq_one_letter_code
_entity_poly.pdbx_strand_id
1 'polypeptide(L)'
;MKKPHILFLLVFTALQVGCVTQPATKPASYKRVSFNQFFDGQVASLPLALNLPTDYVHADGLELQATYSYWMNQDEISKVARTGDLPSRTGYIYGKISTNEGYSQTAGKFTSEDQLDAQFASQGMTVIERQRFKTKGYPVLSHIVRMRDGKVVCQMYVGTLISSNAIFISYRPPNNDLKVGVEVWGKVLEALRK
;
A
#
# COMPACT_ATOMS: atom_id res chain seq x y z
N MET A 1 68.30 -22.65 -40.68
CA MET A 1 68.19 -22.17 -39.29
C MET A 1 67.75 -20.71 -39.29
N LYS A 2 66.69 -20.41 -38.53
CA LYS A 2 66.25 -19.13 -37.92
C LYS A 2 64.73 -18.95 -38.07
N LYS A 3 64.01 -19.27 -36.98
CA LYS A 3 62.61 -18.89 -36.76
C LYS A 3 62.57 -17.44 -36.27
N PRO A 4 61.57 -16.63 -36.64
CA PRO A 4 61.17 -15.49 -35.83
C PRO A 4 59.91 -15.82 -35.04
N HIS A 5 59.97 -15.46 -33.75
CA HIS A 5 58.88 -15.45 -32.81
C HIS A 5 57.88 -14.35 -33.16
N ILE A 6 56.59 -14.68 -33.26
CA ILE A 6 55.52 -13.69 -33.23
C ILE A 6 54.80 -13.83 -31.88
N LEU A 7 54.91 -12.74 -31.15
CA LEU A 7 54.44 -12.47 -29.79
C LEU A 7 52.90 -12.41 -29.79
N PHE A 8 52.27 -13.22 -28.94
CA PHE A 8 50.84 -13.21 -28.67
C PHE A 8 50.50 -11.96 -27.84
N LEU A 9 49.79 -10.99 -28.41
CA LEU A 9 49.28 -9.83 -27.68
C LEU A 9 47.84 -10.13 -27.21
N LEU A 10 47.69 -10.52 -25.94
CA LEU A 10 46.40 -10.67 -25.28
C LEU A 10 45.91 -9.29 -24.82
N VAL A 11 44.93 -8.73 -25.52
CA VAL A 11 44.21 -7.52 -25.10
C VAL A 11 43.15 -7.94 -24.09
N PHE A 12 43.42 -7.69 -22.80
CA PHE A 12 42.43 -7.81 -21.74
C PHE A 12 41.54 -6.56 -21.70
N THR A 13 40.36 -6.65 -22.29
CA THR A 13 39.33 -5.61 -22.18
C THR A 13 38.68 -5.72 -20.80
N ALA A 14 39.04 -4.82 -19.88
CA ALA A 14 38.42 -4.74 -18.56
C ALA A 14 36.95 -4.29 -18.70
N LEU A 15 36.00 -5.21 -18.46
CA LEU A 15 34.61 -4.85 -18.22
C LEU A 15 34.55 -4.02 -16.93
N GLN A 16 34.37 -2.71 -17.06
CA GLN A 16 33.93 -1.87 -15.94
C GLN A 16 32.47 -2.23 -15.65
N VAL A 17 32.26 -3.09 -14.66
CA VAL A 17 30.95 -3.29 -14.03
C VAL A 17 30.63 -1.99 -13.29
N GLY A 18 29.92 -1.10 -13.98
CA GLY A 18 29.33 0.09 -13.37
C GLY A 18 28.34 -0.37 -12.31
N CYS A 19 28.76 -0.36 -11.05
CA CYS A 19 27.87 -0.50 -9.91
C CYS A 19 26.98 0.76 -9.91
N VAL A 20 25.79 0.64 -10.52
CA VAL A 20 24.74 1.65 -10.42
C VAL A 20 24.36 1.72 -8.95
N THR A 21 24.90 2.71 -8.26
CA THR A 21 24.57 3.00 -6.87
C THR A 21 23.13 3.51 -6.87
N GLN A 22 22.16 2.62 -6.64
CA GLN A 22 20.80 3.01 -6.39
C GLN A 22 20.81 4.00 -5.22
N PRO A 23 20.20 5.19 -5.34
CA PRO A 23 20.14 6.12 -4.23
C PRO A 23 19.45 5.42 -3.06
N ALA A 24 20.16 5.34 -1.93
CA ALA A 24 19.64 4.76 -0.71
C ALA A 24 18.34 5.49 -0.35
N THR A 25 17.22 4.77 -0.37
CA THR A 25 15.93 5.29 0.06
C THR A 25 16.07 5.75 1.51
N LYS A 26 16.02 7.06 1.75
CA LYS A 26 16.01 7.62 3.10
C LYS A 26 14.90 6.92 3.90
N PRO A 27 15.16 6.39 5.11
CA PRO A 27 14.12 5.74 5.89
C PRO A 27 12.95 6.71 6.07
N ALA A 28 11.75 6.28 5.71
CA ALA A 28 10.58 7.13 5.78
C ALA A 28 10.31 7.50 7.24
N SER A 29 10.09 8.79 7.51
CA SER A 29 9.56 9.22 8.80
C SER A 29 8.04 9.07 8.77
N TYR A 30 7.44 8.67 9.89
CA TYR A 30 6.00 8.42 9.98
C TYR A 30 5.33 9.35 10.99
N LYS A 31 4.12 9.81 10.66
CA LYS A 31 3.24 10.58 11.56
C LYS A 31 2.01 9.77 11.92
N ARG A 32 1.56 9.91 13.17
CA ARG A 32 0.34 9.25 13.66
C ARG A 32 -0.88 10.10 13.31
N VAL A 33 -1.84 9.50 12.61
CA VAL A 33 -3.08 10.13 12.17
C VAL A 33 -4.24 9.34 12.76
N SER A 34 -5.11 9.97 13.54
CA SER A 34 -6.32 9.32 14.07
C SER A 34 -7.28 8.97 12.94
N PHE A 35 -8.19 8.00 13.13
CA PHE A 35 -9.22 7.73 12.12
C PHE A 35 -10.10 8.96 11.85
N ASN A 36 -10.44 9.75 12.87
CA ASN A 36 -11.22 10.97 12.69
C ASN A 36 -10.52 11.97 11.76
N GLN A 37 -9.21 12.16 11.93
CA GLN A 37 -8.40 13.00 11.03
C GLN A 37 -8.23 12.36 9.66
N PHE A 38 -8.01 11.04 9.61
CA PHE A 38 -7.80 10.33 8.36
C PHE A 38 -9.02 10.47 7.46
N PHE A 39 -10.23 10.27 8.00
CA PHE A 39 -11.48 10.30 7.25
C PHE A 39 -12.15 11.68 7.22
N ASP A 40 -11.53 12.72 7.78
CA ASP A 40 -12.11 14.07 7.89
C ASP A 40 -13.57 14.07 8.40
N GLY A 41 -13.81 13.33 9.48
CA GLY A 41 -15.14 13.20 10.09
C GLY A 41 -16.18 12.39 9.30
N GLN A 42 -15.84 11.81 8.13
CA GLN A 42 -16.78 11.02 7.31
C GLN A 42 -17.18 9.68 7.94
N VAL A 43 -16.45 9.21 8.97
CA VAL A 43 -16.74 7.96 9.68
C VAL A 43 -17.00 8.23 11.16
N ALA A 44 -17.81 7.39 11.78
CA ALA A 44 -17.99 7.41 13.23
C ALA A 44 -16.63 7.32 13.94
N SER A 45 -16.46 8.11 15.01
CA SER A 45 -15.19 8.18 15.73
C SER A 45 -14.80 6.80 16.28
N LEU A 46 -13.66 6.30 15.82
CA LEU A 46 -13.03 5.08 16.33
C LEU A 46 -11.74 5.43 17.07
N PRO A 47 -11.43 4.77 18.19
CA PRO A 47 -10.19 5.01 18.96
C PRO A 47 -8.97 4.39 18.27
N LEU A 48 -8.90 4.46 16.95
CA LEU A 48 -7.88 3.87 16.09
C LEU A 48 -7.06 4.97 15.42
N ALA A 49 -5.83 4.63 15.03
CA ALA A 49 -4.92 5.53 14.34
C ALA A 49 -4.03 4.75 13.37
N LEU A 50 -3.54 5.45 12.35
CA LEU A 50 -2.62 4.95 11.34
C LEU A 50 -1.30 5.70 11.45
N ASN A 51 -0.19 5.05 11.14
CA ASN A 51 1.08 5.73 10.91
C ASN A 51 1.25 5.90 9.40
N LEU A 52 1.24 7.14 8.92
CA LEU A 52 1.42 7.47 7.51
C LEU A 52 2.81 8.06 7.27
N PRO A 53 3.36 7.93 6.05
CA PRO A 53 4.52 8.71 5.65
C PRO A 53 4.31 10.21 5.94
N THR A 54 5.34 10.90 6.41
CA THR A 54 5.23 12.30 6.88
C THR A 54 4.86 13.26 5.75
N ASP A 55 5.37 12.97 4.56
CA ASP A 55 5.15 13.67 3.29
C ASP A 55 3.71 13.51 2.75
N TYR A 56 2.96 12.51 3.22
CA TYR A 56 1.58 12.32 2.81
C TYR A 56 0.66 13.30 3.53
N VAL A 57 0.02 14.19 2.81
CA VAL A 57 -0.99 15.12 3.30
C VAL A 57 -2.38 14.64 2.87
N HIS A 58 -3.42 15.09 3.59
CA HIS A 58 -4.78 14.85 3.14
C HIS A 58 -5.01 15.64 1.85
N ALA A 59 -5.57 14.99 0.83
CA ALA A 59 -5.89 15.62 -0.45
C ALA A 59 -7.27 16.29 -0.37
N ASP A 60 -7.35 17.33 0.46
CA ASP A 60 -8.58 18.12 0.66
C ASP A 60 -9.13 18.64 -0.67
N GLY A 61 -10.45 18.50 -0.87
CA GLY A 61 -11.12 18.97 -2.09
C GLY A 61 -10.88 18.13 -3.34
N LEU A 62 -10.14 17.01 -3.23
CA LEU A 62 -9.98 16.07 -4.33
C LEU A 62 -11.22 15.16 -4.45
N GLU A 63 -12.24 15.62 -5.18
CA GLU A 63 -13.50 14.88 -5.38
C GLU A 63 -13.41 13.79 -6.47
N LEU A 64 -12.43 12.88 -6.40
CA LEU A 64 -12.43 11.70 -7.28
C LEU A 64 -13.63 10.80 -6.97
N GLN A 65 -13.90 10.60 -5.68
CA GLN A 65 -15.07 9.92 -5.14
C GLN A 65 -15.41 10.54 -3.80
N ALA A 66 -16.63 11.08 -3.65
CA ALA A 66 -17.03 11.92 -2.51
C ALA A 66 -16.90 11.25 -1.12
N THR A 67 -16.87 9.92 -1.05
CA THR A 67 -16.82 9.15 0.21
C THR A 67 -15.43 8.60 0.53
N TYR A 68 -14.42 9.02 -0.23
CA TYR A 68 -13.05 8.55 -0.09
C TYR A 68 -12.23 9.66 0.53
N SER A 69 -11.42 9.30 1.53
CA SER A 69 -10.31 10.14 1.95
C SER A 69 -9.04 9.67 1.27
N TYR A 70 -8.36 10.58 0.56
CA TYR A 70 -7.09 10.32 -0.10
C TYR A 70 -5.96 11.05 0.61
N TRP A 71 -4.83 10.36 0.78
CA TRP A 71 -3.60 10.90 1.34
C TRP A 71 -2.43 10.59 0.41
N MET A 72 -1.69 11.61 0.01
CA MET A 72 -0.62 11.50 -0.98
C MET A 72 0.37 12.66 -0.83
N ASN A 73 1.44 12.65 -1.63
CA ASN A 73 2.37 13.78 -1.71
C ASN A 73 1.64 15.05 -2.21
N GLN A 74 1.89 16.19 -1.55
CA GLN A 74 1.25 17.48 -1.85
C GLN A 74 1.37 17.85 -3.34
N ASP A 75 2.55 17.63 -3.92
CA ASP A 75 2.86 17.97 -5.32
C ASP A 75 2.04 17.17 -6.35
N GLU A 76 1.48 16.02 -5.95
CA GLU A 76 0.68 15.19 -6.85
C GLU A 76 -0.80 15.64 -6.85
N ILE A 77 -1.29 16.33 -5.81
CA ILE A 77 -2.72 16.68 -5.66
C ILE A 77 -3.23 17.48 -6.86
N SER A 78 -2.54 18.55 -7.25
CA SER A 78 -2.98 19.39 -8.39
C SER A 78 -2.98 18.63 -9.71
N LYS A 79 -2.07 17.66 -9.88
CA LYS A 79 -2.04 16.81 -11.06
C LYS A 79 -3.23 15.85 -11.06
N VAL A 80 -3.50 15.19 -9.94
CA VAL A 80 -4.62 14.26 -9.80
C VAL A 80 -5.95 14.98 -9.98
N ALA A 81 -6.11 16.19 -9.42
CA ALA A 81 -7.30 17.01 -9.61
C ALA A 81 -7.55 17.35 -11.10
N ARG A 82 -6.49 17.51 -11.89
CA ARG A 82 -6.60 17.82 -13.32
C ARG A 82 -6.83 16.58 -14.19
N THR A 83 -6.18 15.46 -13.90
CA THR A 83 -6.19 14.30 -14.81
C THR A 83 -7.07 13.15 -14.32
N GLY A 84 -7.41 13.10 -13.03
CA GLY A 84 -8.08 11.97 -12.40
C GLY A 84 -7.14 10.80 -12.08
N ASP A 85 -5.88 10.85 -12.50
CA ASP A 85 -4.95 9.72 -12.38
C ASP A 85 -4.23 9.75 -11.03
N LEU A 86 -4.45 8.72 -10.22
CA LEU A 86 -3.76 8.56 -8.94
C LEU A 86 -2.26 8.28 -9.13
N PRO A 87 -1.39 8.82 -8.25
CA PRO A 87 0.06 8.82 -8.49
C PRO A 87 0.67 7.44 -8.22
N SER A 88 1.14 6.78 -9.26
CA SER A 88 1.84 5.48 -9.14
C SER A 88 3.30 5.63 -8.69
N ARG A 89 3.97 6.73 -9.06
CA ARG A 89 5.41 6.94 -8.80
C ARG A 89 5.70 7.23 -7.33
N THR A 90 4.87 8.04 -6.68
CA THR A 90 5.03 8.43 -5.26
C THR A 90 4.11 7.65 -4.32
N GLY A 91 3.18 6.86 -4.88
CA GLY A 91 2.17 6.16 -4.11
C GLY A 91 1.11 7.08 -3.51
N TYR A 92 0.12 6.44 -2.90
CA TYR A 92 -0.97 7.09 -2.18
C TYR A 92 -1.64 6.07 -1.25
N ILE A 93 -2.29 6.55 -0.20
CA ILE A 93 -3.19 5.77 0.65
C ILE A 93 -4.59 6.40 0.60
N TYR A 94 -5.62 5.58 0.65
CA TYR A 94 -6.98 6.08 0.78
C TYR A 94 -7.81 5.18 1.68
N GLY A 95 -8.93 5.69 2.15
CA GLY A 95 -9.94 4.87 2.80
C GLY A 95 -11.35 5.32 2.47
N LYS A 96 -12.29 4.42 2.71
CA LYS A 96 -13.74 4.62 2.53
C LYS A 96 -14.53 3.74 3.48
N ILE A 97 -15.82 4.02 3.60
CA ILE A 97 -16.78 3.03 4.12
C ILE A 97 -17.11 2.04 2.99
N SER A 98 -16.91 0.76 3.25
CA SER A 98 -17.36 -0.32 2.38
C SER A 98 -18.74 -0.78 2.83
N THR A 99 -19.72 -0.67 1.93
CA THR A 99 -21.11 -1.10 2.14
C THR A 99 -21.40 -2.51 1.63
N ASN A 100 -20.42 -3.12 0.96
CA ASN A 100 -20.46 -4.49 0.44
C ASN A 100 -19.63 -5.47 1.29
N GLU A 101 -19.07 -5.00 2.40
CA GLU A 101 -18.28 -5.80 3.32
C GLU A 101 -18.72 -5.48 4.74
N GLY A 102 -18.98 -6.53 5.52
CA GLY A 102 -19.35 -6.43 6.92
C GLY A 102 -18.62 -7.46 7.77
N TYR A 103 -18.61 -7.27 9.08
CA TYR A 103 -18.13 -8.28 10.01
C TYR A 103 -19.29 -8.94 10.75
N SER A 104 -19.42 -10.25 10.60
CA SER A 104 -20.38 -11.04 11.35
C SER A 104 -19.78 -11.44 12.70
N GLN A 105 -20.35 -10.94 13.79
CA GLN A 105 -19.92 -11.34 15.14
C GLN A 105 -20.21 -12.82 15.41
N THR A 106 -21.36 -13.32 14.96
CA THR A 106 -21.78 -14.72 15.12
C THR A 106 -20.87 -15.68 14.36
N ALA A 107 -20.55 -15.37 13.09
CA ALA A 107 -19.65 -16.19 12.28
C ALA A 107 -18.17 -15.91 12.59
N GLY A 108 -17.89 -14.82 13.30
CA GLY A 108 -16.55 -14.36 13.65
C GLY A 108 -15.68 -14.14 12.41
N LYS A 109 -16.20 -13.51 11.35
CA LYS A 109 -15.44 -13.27 10.10
C LYS A 109 -16.06 -12.17 9.24
N PHE A 110 -15.28 -11.67 8.30
CA PHE A 110 -15.81 -10.77 7.26
C PHE A 110 -16.67 -11.53 6.26
N THR A 111 -17.66 -10.85 5.68
CA THR A 111 -18.63 -11.45 4.75
C THR A 111 -17.98 -12.08 3.53
N SER A 112 -16.88 -11.50 3.02
CA SER A 112 -16.17 -12.03 1.86
C SER A 112 -15.04 -13.01 2.22
N GLU A 113 -14.71 -13.20 3.50
CA GLU A 113 -13.42 -13.78 3.95
C GLU A 113 -13.15 -15.16 3.34
N ASP A 114 -14.16 -16.03 3.29
CA ASP A 114 -14.03 -17.40 2.76
C ASP A 114 -13.78 -17.45 1.24
N GLN A 115 -14.30 -16.46 0.50
CA GLN A 115 -14.23 -16.45 -0.96
C GLN A 115 -13.13 -15.54 -1.50
N LEU A 116 -12.50 -14.75 -0.62
CA LEU A 116 -11.66 -13.64 -1.05
C LEU A 116 -10.43 -14.09 -1.84
N ASP A 117 -9.81 -15.22 -1.48
CA ASP A 117 -8.67 -15.75 -2.25
C ASP A 117 -9.08 -16.24 -3.63
N ALA A 118 -10.23 -16.93 -3.72
CA ALA A 118 -10.75 -17.38 -5.00
C ALA A 118 -11.16 -16.19 -5.89
N GLN A 119 -11.71 -15.12 -5.29
CA GLN A 119 -12.01 -13.87 -5.99
C GLN A 119 -10.75 -13.16 -6.48
N PHE A 120 -9.68 -13.09 -5.66
CA PHE A 120 -8.40 -12.55 -6.11
C PHE A 120 -7.80 -13.40 -7.24
N ALA A 121 -7.80 -14.71 -7.10
CA ALA A 121 -7.28 -15.62 -8.12
C ALA A 121 -8.04 -15.51 -9.44
N SER A 122 -9.38 -15.42 -9.41
CA SER A 122 -10.20 -15.25 -10.63
C SER A 122 -9.95 -13.91 -11.34
N GLN A 123 -9.49 -12.90 -10.61
CA GLN A 123 -9.06 -11.61 -11.14
C GLN A 123 -7.57 -11.61 -11.57
N GLY A 124 -6.89 -12.75 -11.52
CA GLY A 124 -5.48 -12.89 -11.83
C GLY A 124 -4.55 -12.22 -10.82
N MET A 125 -5.03 -12.04 -9.58
CA MET A 125 -4.25 -11.48 -8.48
C MET A 125 -3.63 -12.58 -7.62
N THR A 126 -2.49 -12.29 -7.01
CA THR A 126 -1.78 -13.19 -6.10
C THR A 126 -1.73 -12.57 -4.71
N VAL A 127 -2.25 -13.28 -3.71
CA VAL A 127 -2.09 -12.89 -2.30
C VAL A 127 -0.66 -13.20 -1.87
N ILE A 128 0.06 -12.15 -1.49
CA ILE A 128 1.43 -12.24 -0.98
C ILE A 128 1.39 -12.49 0.52
N GLU A 129 0.50 -11.78 1.20
CA GLU A 129 0.40 -11.84 2.65
C GLU A 129 -1.05 -11.63 3.08
N ARG A 130 -1.45 -12.35 4.12
CA ARG A 130 -2.72 -12.17 4.81
C ARG A 130 -2.46 -12.14 6.31
N GLN A 131 -3.06 -11.16 6.98
CA GLN A 131 -3.03 -11.06 8.43
C GLN A 131 -4.42 -10.80 8.98
N ARG A 132 -4.74 -11.46 10.08
CA ARG A 132 -5.97 -11.25 10.82
C ARG A 132 -5.66 -10.99 12.29
N PHE A 133 -6.28 -9.96 12.86
CA PHE A 133 -6.13 -9.62 14.27
C PHE A 133 -7.33 -8.82 14.77
N LYS A 134 -7.36 -8.52 16.07
CA LYS A 134 -8.31 -7.57 16.68
C LYS A 134 -7.53 -6.42 17.30
N THR A 135 -8.07 -5.22 17.22
CA THR A 135 -7.56 -4.06 17.96
C THR A 135 -8.72 -3.33 18.62
N LYS A 136 -8.63 -3.11 19.94
CA LYS A 136 -9.65 -2.41 20.73
C LYS A 136 -11.08 -2.93 20.48
N GLY A 137 -11.22 -4.25 20.28
CA GLY A 137 -12.50 -4.91 19.97
C GLY A 137 -12.87 -4.96 18.49
N TYR A 138 -12.21 -4.19 17.63
CA TYR A 138 -12.47 -4.15 16.18
C TYR A 138 -11.67 -5.23 15.44
N PRO A 139 -12.32 -6.11 14.67
CA PRO A 139 -11.64 -7.10 13.85
C PRO A 139 -10.99 -6.43 12.65
N VAL A 140 -9.80 -6.89 12.28
CA VAL A 140 -9.04 -6.40 11.13
C VAL A 140 -8.61 -7.58 10.28
N LEU A 141 -8.85 -7.46 8.98
CA LEU A 141 -8.38 -8.39 7.96
C LEU A 141 -7.55 -7.60 6.94
N SER A 142 -6.25 -7.89 6.87
CA SER A 142 -5.29 -7.19 6.03
C SER A 142 -4.68 -8.13 4.99
N HIS A 143 -4.41 -7.59 3.80
CA HIS A 143 -3.78 -8.29 2.70
C HIS A 143 -2.71 -7.43 2.01
N ILE A 144 -1.69 -8.10 1.49
CA ILE A 144 -0.85 -7.57 0.43
C ILE A 144 -1.10 -8.43 -0.80
N VAL A 145 -1.45 -7.80 -1.91
CA VAL A 145 -1.84 -8.46 -3.15
C VAL A 145 -1.01 -7.91 -4.30
N ARG A 146 -0.54 -8.78 -5.18
CA ARG A 146 -0.01 -8.41 -6.50
C ARG A 146 -1.10 -8.58 -7.54
N MET A 147 -1.43 -7.51 -8.24
CA MET A 147 -2.38 -7.50 -9.35
C MET A 147 -1.76 -8.16 -10.59
N ARG A 148 -2.63 -8.54 -11.54
CA ARG A 148 -2.23 -9.13 -12.83
C ARG A 148 -1.23 -8.27 -13.62
N ASP A 149 -1.34 -6.95 -13.53
CA ASP A 149 -0.45 -5.98 -14.19
C ASP A 149 0.85 -5.72 -13.41
N GLY A 150 1.14 -6.52 -12.39
CA GLY A 150 2.33 -6.41 -11.55
C GLY A 150 2.20 -5.38 -10.42
N LYS A 151 1.13 -4.58 -10.37
CA LYS A 151 0.94 -3.58 -9.32
C LYS A 151 0.77 -4.22 -7.96
N VAL A 152 1.34 -3.59 -6.93
CA VAL A 152 1.19 -4.02 -5.53
C VAL A 152 0.09 -3.20 -4.85
N VAL A 153 -0.73 -3.87 -4.05
CA VAL A 153 -1.77 -3.26 -3.23
C VAL A 153 -1.65 -3.80 -1.82
N CYS A 154 -1.58 -2.89 -0.87
CA CYS A 154 -1.81 -3.25 0.52
C CYS A 154 -3.23 -2.78 0.87
N GLN A 155 -4.03 -3.61 1.52
CA GLN A 155 -5.40 -3.26 1.84
C GLN A 155 -5.88 -3.94 3.11
N MET A 156 -6.80 -3.30 3.82
CA MET A 156 -7.43 -3.90 4.99
C MET A 156 -8.89 -3.51 5.10
N TYR A 157 -9.65 -4.42 5.70
CA TYR A 157 -10.95 -4.15 6.28
C TYR A 157 -10.84 -4.07 7.79
N VAL A 158 -11.49 -3.07 8.36
CA VAL A 158 -11.71 -2.92 9.81
C VAL A 158 -13.21 -3.03 10.04
N GLY A 159 -13.63 -4.07 10.75
CA GLY A 159 -15.04 -4.26 11.09
C GLY A 159 -15.51 -3.14 12.01
N THR A 160 -16.69 -2.60 11.74
CA THR A 160 -17.32 -1.61 12.60
C THR A 160 -18.35 -2.28 13.54
N LEU A 161 -19.02 -1.50 14.38
CA LEU A 161 -20.16 -2.00 15.16
C LEU A 161 -21.42 -2.21 14.31
N ILE A 162 -21.40 -1.78 13.03
CA ILE A 162 -22.49 -1.99 12.07
C ILE A 162 -22.12 -3.21 11.24
N SER A 163 -22.88 -4.30 11.38
CA SER A 163 -22.56 -5.60 10.79
C SER A 163 -22.53 -5.61 9.25
N SER A 164 -23.14 -4.61 8.59
CA SER A 164 -23.16 -4.49 7.13
C SER A 164 -22.02 -3.67 6.55
N ASN A 165 -21.25 -2.97 7.39
CA ASN A 165 -20.25 -2.01 6.95
C ASN A 165 -18.88 -2.30 7.57
N ALA A 166 -17.85 -2.16 6.75
CA ALA A 166 -16.46 -2.19 7.17
C ALA A 166 -15.78 -0.90 6.70
N ILE A 167 -14.79 -0.44 7.47
CA ILE A 167 -13.86 0.56 6.97
C ILE A 167 -12.86 -0.15 6.08
N PHE A 168 -12.69 0.35 4.86
CA PHE A 168 -11.68 -0.11 3.93
C PHE A 168 -10.57 0.92 3.82
N ILE A 169 -9.32 0.48 3.93
CA ILE A 169 -8.14 1.31 3.72
C ILE A 169 -7.22 0.58 2.75
N SER A 170 -6.71 1.29 1.75
CA SER A 170 -5.80 0.74 0.74
C SER A 170 -4.64 1.68 0.47
N TYR A 171 -3.46 1.10 0.29
CA TYR A 171 -2.21 1.76 -0.02
C TYR A 171 -1.62 1.20 -1.31
N ARG A 172 -1.18 2.11 -2.19
CA ARG A 172 -0.36 1.81 -3.36
C ARG A 172 1.05 2.32 -3.09
N PRO A 173 2.08 1.45 -3.03
CA PRO A 173 3.42 1.91 -2.79
C PRO A 173 4.01 2.64 -4.01
N PRO A 174 4.96 3.57 -3.78
CA PRO A 174 5.77 4.18 -4.82
C PRO A 174 6.29 3.14 -5.82
N ASN A 175 6.09 3.40 -7.11
CA ASN A 175 6.51 2.56 -8.22
C ASN A 175 5.98 1.11 -8.16
N ASN A 176 4.92 0.86 -7.38
CA ASN A 176 4.44 -0.49 -7.07
C ASN A 176 5.50 -1.39 -6.42
N ASP A 177 6.48 -0.82 -5.72
CA ASP A 177 7.55 -1.58 -5.08
C ASP A 177 7.01 -2.38 -3.88
N LEU A 178 7.17 -3.71 -3.94
CA LEU A 178 6.69 -4.59 -2.88
C LEU A 178 7.42 -4.38 -1.55
N LYS A 179 8.74 -4.15 -1.56
CA LYS A 179 9.51 -3.97 -0.32
C LYS A 179 9.06 -2.71 0.39
N VAL A 180 8.88 -1.62 -0.36
CA VAL A 180 8.30 -0.37 0.18
C VAL A 180 6.87 -0.58 0.66
N GLY A 181 6.07 -1.35 -0.09
CA GLY A 181 4.73 -1.79 0.30
C GLY A 181 4.71 -2.45 1.68
N VAL A 182 5.52 -3.49 1.88
CA VAL A 182 5.63 -4.24 3.14
C VAL A 182 6.11 -3.35 4.28
N GLU A 183 7.11 -2.50 4.06
CA GLU A 183 7.65 -1.61 5.11
C GLU A 183 6.59 -0.61 5.60
N VAL A 184 6.02 0.17 4.68
CA VAL A 184 5.06 1.22 5.02
C VAL A 184 3.78 0.61 5.59
N TRP A 185 3.28 -0.46 4.97
CA TRP A 185 2.09 -1.14 5.46
C TRP A 185 2.31 -1.79 6.84
N GLY A 186 3.50 -2.32 7.10
CA GLY A 186 3.90 -2.77 8.42
C GLY A 186 3.76 -1.67 9.48
N LYS A 187 4.15 -0.44 9.17
CA LYS A 187 3.97 0.71 10.07
C LYS A 187 2.51 1.12 10.25
N VAL A 188 1.70 1.05 9.20
CA VAL A 188 0.25 1.24 9.27
C VAL A 188 -0.38 0.23 10.24
N LEU A 189 -0.06 -1.06 10.09
CA LEU A 189 -0.58 -2.13 10.96
C LEU A 189 -0.05 -2.05 12.40
N GLU A 190 1.21 -1.65 12.59
CA GLU A 190 1.81 -1.41 13.92
C GLU A 190 1.02 -0.34 14.69
N ALA A 191 0.62 0.74 14.02
CA ALA A 191 -0.13 1.83 14.62
C ALA A 191 -1.49 1.40 15.17
N LEU A 192 -2.15 0.46 14.47
CA LEU A 192 -3.44 -0.11 14.85
C LEU A 192 -3.33 -1.03 16.05
N ARG A 193 -2.19 -1.69 16.27
CA ARG A 193 -2.03 -2.64 17.39
C ARG A 193 -1.75 -1.98 18.74
N LYS A 194 -1.57 -0.66 18.76
CA LYS A 194 -1.35 0.16 19.96
C LYS A 194 -2.66 0.78 20.45
#